data_AF-A0A7W7Q4A5-F1
#
_entry.id   AF-A0A7W7Q4A5-F1
#
_cell.length_a   1.000
_cell.length_b   1.000
_cell.length_c   1.000
_cell.angle_alpha   90.00
_cell.angle_beta   90.00
_cell.angle_gamma   90.00
#
_symmetry.space_group_name_H-M   'P 1'
#
loop_
_entity.id
_entity.type
_entity.pdbx_description
1 polymer ?
#
loop_
_entity_poly.entity_id
_entity_poly.type
_entity_poly.pdbx_seq_one_letter_code
_entity_poly.pdbx_strand_id
1 'polypeptide(L)'
;MTSAATDLYARPREVEGVADCYFYHSMEIPGHGDVTGEWDLRGDEHRYLGGVDLGGKRVLELGAASGFLTTYMERQGADVVAYDLSEEHSWDVVPFAGNDLARFDTIRRDHLRKINNGFWLNHKARNLSAKLVHGTVYTVPEEIGQVDVATFASILLHVRDPFLALQTSLRLVRDMVIVTDVYPASEYHLVGDFVDAPDSEVPTPLPPEAHGQPKATFLPQYWDHAYGDTWWHMSPETIRRYVGVLGFENTEITYHHAYAGGRRTLLYTVVGHRTR
;
A
#
# COMPACT_ATOMS: atom_id res chain seq x y z
N MET A 1 -1.65 -20.79 -32.97
CA MET A 1 -1.02 -20.88 -31.63
C MET A 1 -2.10 -20.55 -30.63
N THR A 2 -2.65 -21.56 -29.97
CA THR A 2 -3.68 -21.40 -28.94
C THR A 2 -3.04 -20.73 -27.73
N SER A 3 -3.41 -19.47 -27.48
CA SER A 3 -3.12 -18.76 -26.24
C SER A 3 -3.63 -19.60 -25.08
N ALA A 4 -2.74 -20.19 -24.28
CA ALA A 4 -3.11 -20.65 -22.97
C ALA A 4 -3.58 -19.40 -22.21
N ALA A 5 -4.89 -19.31 -21.94
CA ALA A 5 -5.40 -18.29 -21.03
C ALA A 5 -4.71 -18.54 -19.69
N THR A 6 -3.74 -17.70 -19.34
CA THR A 6 -3.19 -17.66 -18.00
C THR A 6 -4.35 -17.34 -17.07
N ASP A 7 -4.62 -18.20 -16.08
CA ASP A 7 -5.57 -17.91 -15.01
C ASP A 7 -5.12 -16.58 -14.38
N LEU A 8 -5.91 -15.51 -14.59
CA LEU A 8 -5.60 -14.17 -14.09
C LEU A 8 -5.41 -14.16 -12.56
N TYR A 9 -6.26 -14.94 -11.87
CA TYR A 9 -6.27 -15.04 -10.43
C TYR A 9 -5.36 -16.16 -9.96
N ALA A 10 -4.49 -15.84 -9.01
CA ALA A 10 -3.62 -16.78 -8.36
C ALA A 10 -4.44 -17.87 -7.64
N ARG A 11 -3.94 -19.11 -7.71
CA ARG A 11 -4.53 -20.22 -6.96
C ARG A 11 -4.06 -20.15 -5.51
N PRO A 12 -4.96 -20.42 -4.53
CA PRO A 12 -4.58 -20.49 -3.14
C PRO A 12 -3.40 -21.45 -2.91
N ARG A 13 -2.47 -21.05 -2.04
CA ARG A 13 -1.36 -21.88 -1.59
C ARG A 13 -1.71 -22.51 -0.25
N GLU A 14 -1.42 -23.79 -0.10
CA GLU A 14 -1.46 -24.44 1.21
C GLU A 14 -0.23 -24.03 2.00
N VAL A 15 -0.44 -23.36 3.14
CA VAL A 15 0.61 -22.92 4.06
C VAL A 15 0.27 -23.46 5.44
N GLU A 16 1.19 -24.22 6.04
CA GLU A 16 0.91 -24.95 7.29
C GLU A 16 1.08 -24.09 8.55
N GLY A 17 1.94 -23.07 8.50
CA GLY A 17 2.18 -22.24 9.67
C GLY A 17 3.00 -20.99 9.43
N VAL A 18 3.07 -20.18 10.47
CA VAL A 18 3.69 -18.83 10.47
C VAL A 18 5.20 -18.85 10.20
N ALA A 19 5.88 -19.98 10.39
CA ALA A 19 7.33 -20.10 10.19
C ALA A 19 7.76 -19.93 8.73
N ASP A 20 6.88 -20.24 7.78
CA ASP A 20 7.11 -20.08 6.35
C ASP A 20 6.62 -18.72 5.81
N CYS A 21 6.18 -17.83 6.71
CA CYS A 21 5.56 -16.57 6.38
C CYS A 21 6.46 -15.38 6.75
N TYR A 22 6.17 -14.24 6.13
CA TYR A 22 6.58 -12.92 6.59
C TYR A 22 5.33 -12.04 6.65
N PHE A 23 5.18 -11.30 7.74
CA PHE A 23 4.02 -10.46 7.98
C PHE A 23 4.44 -8.99 7.97
N TYR A 24 3.95 -8.22 7.00
CA TYR A 24 4.23 -6.80 6.94
C TYR A 24 3.47 -6.02 8.03
N HIS A 25 2.23 -6.44 8.31
CA HIS A 25 1.39 -5.88 9.36
C HIS A 25 1.29 -6.82 10.57
N SER A 26 1.27 -6.24 11.76
CA SER A 26 0.92 -6.94 13.00
C SER A 26 -0.56 -7.27 12.99
N MET A 27 -0.90 -8.53 13.27
CA MET A 27 -2.28 -9.01 13.26
C MET A 27 -2.43 -10.31 14.02
N GLU A 28 -3.67 -10.64 14.38
CA GLU A 28 -4.02 -11.99 14.84
C GLU A 28 -4.27 -12.88 13.61
N ILE A 29 -3.73 -14.09 13.61
CA ILE A 29 -4.07 -15.14 12.65
C ILE A 29 -4.86 -16.24 13.38
N PRO A 30 -6.14 -16.49 13.05
CA PRO A 30 -6.91 -17.54 13.70
C PRO A 30 -6.22 -18.90 13.65
N GLY A 31 -6.11 -19.56 14.79
CA GLY A 31 -5.40 -20.84 14.93
C GLY A 31 -3.87 -20.74 15.08
N HIS A 32 -3.29 -19.54 14.89
CA HIS A 32 -1.84 -19.32 14.99
C HIS A 32 -1.43 -18.21 15.97
N GLY A 33 -2.38 -17.38 16.42
CA GLY A 33 -2.15 -16.31 17.42
C GLY A 33 -1.68 -14.99 16.81
N ASP A 34 -1.19 -14.09 17.66
CA ASP A 34 -0.64 -12.80 17.23
C ASP A 34 0.71 -12.97 16.51
N VAL A 35 0.84 -12.28 15.37
CA VAL A 35 2.10 -12.10 14.64
C VAL A 35 2.49 -10.63 14.68
N THR A 36 3.79 -10.36 14.83
CA THR A 36 4.35 -9.00 14.82
C THR A 36 4.92 -8.70 13.45
N GLY A 37 4.40 -7.64 12.81
CA GLY A 37 4.92 -7.10 11.57
C GLY A 37 5.67 -5.79 11.75
N GLU A 38 6.11 -5.20 10.65
CA GLU A 38 6.79 -3.90 10.62
C GLU A 38 5.84 -2.76 11.03
N TRP A 39 4.59 -2.84 10.60
CA TRP A 39 3.53 -1.88 10.89
C TRP A 39 2.45 -2.47 11.79
N ASP A 40 1.95 -1.70 12.75
CA ASP A 40 0.74 -2.04 13.51
C ASP A 40 -0.32 -0.97 13.26
N LEU A 41 -1.35 -1.37 12.51
CA LEU A 41 -2.48 -0.53 12.12
C LEU A 41 -3.77 -0.88 12.88
N ARG A 42 -3.72 -1.83 13.81
CA ARG A 42 -4.90 -2.36 14.49
C ARG A 42 -5.65 -1.26 15.24
N GLY A 43 -6.94 -1.13 14.97
CA GLY A 43 -7.81 -0.14 15.60
C GLY A 43 -7.89 1.20 14.88
N ASP A 44 -7.06 1.44 13.85
CA ASP A 44 -7.11 2.66 13.04
C ASP A 44 -7.22 2.42 11.53
N GLU A 45 -7.60 1.19 11.13
CA GLU A 45 -7.75 0.79 9.73
C GLU A 45 -8.75 1.68 8.97
N HIS A 46 -9.80 2.14 9.67
CA HIS A 46 -10.80 3.04 9.11
C HIS A 46 -10.18 4.37 8.66
N ARG A 47 -9.34 5.00 9.51
CA ARG A 47 -8.66 6.25 9.17
C ARG A 47 -7.58 6.03 8.12
N TYR A 48 -6.86 4.91 8.20
CA TYR A 48 -5.87 4.50 7.21
C TYR A 48 -6.49 4.31 5.81
N LEU A 49 -7.76 3.92 5.73
CA LEU A 49 -8.54 3.83 4.50
C LEU A 49 -9.44 5.06 4.26
N GLY A 50 -9.08 6.21 4.83
CA GLY A 50 -9.69 7.49 4.50
C GLY A 50 -11.09 7.71 5.09
N GLY A 51 -11.53 6.88 6.03
CA GLY A 51 -12.86 6.97 6.64
C GLY A 51 -14.00 6.50 5.73
N VAL A 52 -13.67 5.76 4.67
CA VAL A 52 -14.62 5.36 3.63
C VAL A 52 -15.33 4.06 4.03
N ASP A 53 -16.65 4.01 3.83
CA ASP A 53 -17.42 2.77 3.89
C ASP A 53 -17.21 1.96 2.60
N LEU A 54 -16.64 0.76 2.74
CA LEU A 54 -16.31 -0.13 1.64
C LEU A 54 -17.32 -1.27 1.48
N GLY A 55 -18.36 -1.32 2.31
CA GLY A 55 -19.39 -2.35 2.24
C GLY A 55 -20.09 -2.40 0.88
N GLY A 56 -20.11 -3.58 0.27
CA GLY A 56 -20.73 -3.80 -1.05
C GLY A 56 -19.95 -3.19 -2.23
N LYS A 57 -18.82 -2.52 -2.00
CA LYS A 57 -17.96 -2.00 -3.06
C LYS A 57 -17.01 -3.07 -3.57
N ARG A 58 -16.70 -3.03 -4.85
CA ARG A 58 -15.60 -3.81 -5.42
C ARG A 58 -14.31 -3.00 -5.32
N VAL A 59 -13.29 -3.57 -4.66
CA VAL A 59 -12.04 -2.86 -4.34
C VAL A 59 -10.85 -3.52 -5.03
N LEU A 60 -10.04 -2.74 -5.75
CA LEU A 60 -8.70 -3.15 -6.18
C LEU A 60 -7.67 -2.70 -5.14
N GLU A 61 -7.13 -3.64 -4.38
CA GLU A 61 -6.13 -3.37 -3.34
C GLU A 61 -4.73 -3.56 -3.90
N LEU A 62 -3.98 -2.47 -4.10
CA LEU A 62 -2.60 -2.52 -4.60
C LEU A 62 -1.64 -2.61 -3.41
N GLY A 63 -0.86 -3.69 -3.35
CA GLY A 63 0.07 -3.98 -2.25
C GLY A 63 -0.63 -4.60 -1.04
N ALA A 64 -1.33 -5.72 -1.25
CA ALA A 64 -2.07 -6.40 -0.18
C ALA A 64 -1.15 -7.01 0.91
N ALA A 65 0.15 -7.15 0.63
CA ALA A 65 1.15 -7.78 1.48
C ALA A 65 0.63 -9.12 2.04
N SER A 66 0.51 -9.21 3.37
CA SER A 66 0.03 -10.42 4.06
C SER A 66 -1.49 -10.43 4.32
N GLY A 67 -2.25 -9.50 3.73
CA GLY A 67 -3.72 -9.52 3.71
C GLY A 67 -4.42 -8.85 4.90
N PHE A 68 -3.73 -7.95 5.62
CA PHE A 68 -4.30 -7.25 6.77
C PHE A 68 -5.45 -6.31 6.38
N LEU A 69 -5.22 -5.39 5.45
CA LEU A 69 -6.26 -4.48 4.97
C LEU A 69 -7.31 -5.22 4.14
N THR A 70 -6.92 -6.22 3.35
CA THR A 70 -7.83 -7.18 2.70
C THR A 70 -8.88 -7.71 3.68
N THR A 71 -8.42 -8.20 4.85
CA THR A 71 -9.30 -8.74 5.90
C THR A 71 -10.27 -7.70 6.41
N TYR A 72 -9.78 -6.49 6.67
CA TYR A 72 -10.61 -5.39 7.18
C TYR A 72 -11.69 -4.99 6.16
N MET A 73 -11.34 -4.87 4.88
CA MET A 73 -12.28 -4.53 3.81
C MET A 73 -13.33 -5.62 3.58
N GLU A 74 -12.94 -6.91 3.55
CA GLU A 74 -13.91 -8.00 3.41
C GLU A 74 -14.87 -8.11 4.61
N ARG A 75 -14.40 -7.80 5.83
CA ARG A 75 -15.26 -7.76 7.01
C ARG A 75 -16.34 -6.67 6.94
N GLN A 76 -16.11 -5.60 6.17
CA GLN A 76 -17.15 -4.62 5.85
C GLN A 76 -18.13 -5.11 4.76
N GLY A 77 -17.80 -6.20 4.07
CA GLY A 77 -18.58 -6.74 2.95
C GLY A 77 -18.11 -6.26 1.57
N ALA A 78 -16.87 -5.81 1.43
CA ALA A 78 -16.29 -5.48 0.12
C ALA A 78 -15.97 -6.73 -0.71
N ASP A 79 -16.09 -6.64 -2.04
CA ASP A 79 -15.55 -7.63 -2.99
C ASP A 79 -14.11 -7.23 -3.36
N VAL A 80 -13.12 -7.86 -2.72
CA VAL A 80 -11.72 -7.44 -2.83
C VAL A 80 -10.97 -8.24 -3.89
N VAL A 81 -10.33 -7.52 -4.81
CA VAL A 81 -9.25 -8.03 -5.65
C VAL A 81 -7.94 -7.46 -5.12
N ALA A 82 -7.21 -8.29 -4.39
CA ALA A 82 -5.85 -8.03 -3.98
C ALA A 82 -4.90 -8.12 -5.18
N TYR A 83 -3.93 -7.22 -5.23
CA TYR A 83 -2.90 -7.17 -6.25
C TYR A 83 -1.53 -6.97 -5.61
N ASP A 84 -0.60 -7.87 -5.85
CA ASP A 84 0.74 -7.77 -5.27
C ASP A 84 1.78 -8.50 -6.14
N LEU A 85 3.05 -8.24 -5.88
CA LEU A 85 4.15 -9.00 -6.47
C LEU A 85 4.10 -10.47 -6.01
N SER A 86 4.65 -11.34 -6.86
CA SER A 86 5.04 -12.71 -6.49
C SER A 86 6.55 -12.88 -6.60
N GLU A 87 7.06 -14.03 -6.16
CA GLU A 87 8.46 -14.41 -6.37
C GLU A 87 8.87 -14.51 -7.86
N GLU A 88 7.92 -14.45 -8.79
CA GLU A 88 8.18 -14.38 -10.24
C GLU A 88 8.44 -12.95 -10.72
N HIS A 89 8.19 -11.95 -9.88
CA HIS A 89 8.41 -10.54 -10.17
C HIS A 89 9.63 -9.98 -9.43
N SER A 90 10.24 -8.94 -9.99
CA SER A 90 11.32 -8.20 -9.35
C SER A 90 10.76 -7.06 -8.50
N TRP A 91 11.29 -6.91 -7.29
CA TRP A 91 11.06 -5.75 -6.44
C TRP A 91 11.74 -4.52 -7.05
N ASP A 92 11.12 -3.33 -6.96
CA ASP A 92 11.69 -2.11 -7.52
C ASP A 92 12.78 -1.54 -6.60
N VAL A 93 13.94 -2.20 -6.59
CA VAL A 93 15.11 -1.79 -5.82
C VAL A 93 15.87 -0.68 -6.51
N VAL A 94 16.46 0.22 -5.73
CA VAL A 94 17.30 1.30 -6.25
C VAL A 94 18.61 0.72 -6.79
N PRO A 95 18.97 1.00 -8.06
CA PRO A 95 20.14 0.41 -8.70
C PRO A 95 21.41 1.19 -8.35
N PHE A 96 21.78 1.24 -7.06
CA PHE A 96 23.03 1.88 -6.63
C PHE A 96 24.24 1.27 -7.33
N ALA A 97 25.16 2.13 -7.80
CA ALA A 97 26.35 1.69 -8.50
C ALA A 97 27.20 0.77 -7.61
N GLY A 98 27.65 -0.36 -8.17
CA GLY A 98 28.46 -1.35 -7.45
C GLY A 98 27.65 -2.38 -6.64
N ASN A 99 26.33 -2.25 -6.53
CA ASN A 99 25.49 -3.27 -5.93
C ASN A 99 25.32 -4.50 -6.83
N ASP A 100 25.31 -5.70 -6.24
CA ASP A 100 24.95 -6.95 -6.91
C ASP A 100 23.42 -7.06 -7.01
N LEU A 101 22.84 -6.46 -8.04
CA LEU A 101 21.39 -6.40 -8.23
C LEU A 101 20.77 -7.79 -8.42
N ALA A 102 21.47 -8.73 -9.03
CA ALA A 102 20.98 -10.09 -9.23
C ALA A 102 20.85 -10.83 -7.88
N ARG A 103 21.82 -10.64 -6.99
CA ARG A 103 21.75 -11.17 -5.63
C ARG A 103 20.62 -10.51 -4.83
N PHE A 104 20.45 -9.19 -4.90
CA PHE A 104 19.36 -8.51 -4.23
C PHE A 104 17.99 -8.98 -4.72
N ASP A 105 17.82 -9.15 -6.04
CA ASP A 105 16.60 -9.67 -6.63
C ASP A 105 16.28 -11.08 -6.11
N THR A 106 17.27 -11.96 -6.03
CA THR A 106 17.11 -13.31 -5.45
C THR A 106 16.63 -13.26 -3.99
N ILE A 107 17.22 -12.39 -3.17
CA ILE A 107 16.82 -12.21 -1.76
C ILE A 107 15.39 -11.67 -1.66
N ARG A 108 15.04 -10.68 -2.49
CA ARG A 108 13.70 -10.08 -2.50
C ARG A 108 12.63 -11.06 -2.98
N ARG A 109 12.94 -11.95 -3.92
CA ARG A 109 12.02 -13.03 -4.36
C ARG A 109 11.74 -14.04 -3.25
N ASP A 110 12.74 -14.46 -2.46
CA ASP A 110 12.49 -15.32 -1.29
C ASP A 110 11.62 -14.60 -0.25
N HIS A 111 11.86 -13.32 -0.04
CA HIS A 111 11.06 -12.50 0.86
C HIS A 111 9.60 -12.36 0.38
N LEU A 112 9.39 -12.08 -0.91
CA LEU A 112 8.06 -12.03 -1.54
C LEU A 112 7.30 -13.34 -1.38
N ARG A 113 7.96 -14.48 -1.59
CA ARG A 113 7.37 -15.80 -1.37
C ARG A 113 6.82 -15.94 0.06
N LYS A 114 7.57 -15.48 1.07
CA LYS A 114 7.14 -15.51 2.48
C LYS A 114 5.99 -14.53 2.76
N ILE A 115 5.98 -13.35 2.15
CA ILE A 115 4.84 -12.42 2.23
C ILE A 115 3.59 -13.07 1.62
N ASN A 116 3.69 -13.65 0.43
CA ASN A 116 2.58 -14.33 -0.23
C ASN A 116 2.09 -15.54 0.59
N ASN A 117 2.99 -16.28 1.24
CA ASN A 117 2.59 -17.33 2.18
C ASN A 117 1.79 -16.76 3.36
N GLY A 118 2.20 -15.62 3.91
CA GLY A 118 1.47 -14.91 4.95
C GLY A 118 0.06 -14.51 4.51
N PHE A 119 -0.10 -14.02 3.27
CA PHE A 119 -1.40 -13.74 2.67
C PHE A 119 -2.28 -14.99 2.63
N TRP A 120 -1.79 -16.10 2.08
CA TRP A 120 -2.59 -17.32 1.94
C TRP A 120 -2.90 -18.00 3.27
N LEU A 121 -1.99 -17.93 4.25
CA LEU A 121 -2.27 -18.40 5.61
C LEU A 121 -3.41 -17.60 6.25
N ASN A 122 -3.33 -16.26 6.19
CA ASN A 122 -4.38 -15.38 6.71
C ASN A 122 -5.72 -15.57 5.96
N HIS A 123 -5.66 -15.65 4.63
CA HIS A 123 -6.80 -15.89 3.75
C HIS A 123 -7.56 -17.16 4.15
N LYS A 124 -6.84 -18.28 4.28
CA LYS A 124 -7.42 -19.56 4.71
C LYS A 124 -7.94 -19.50 6.15
N ALA A 125 -7.16 -18.97 7.09
CA ALA A 125 -7.51 -18.92 8.50
C ALA A 125 -8.78 -18.10 8.77
N ARG A 126 -9.05 -17.09 7.93
CA ARG A 126 -10.23 -16.22 8.04
C ARG A 126 -11.35 -16.57 7.06
N ASN A 127 -11.14 -17.56 6.20
CA ASN A 127 -12.07 -17.93 5.12
C ASN A 127 -12.43 -16.71 4.24
N LEU A 128 -11.40 -15.96 3.84
CA LEU A 128 -11.54 -14.80 2.96
C LEU A 128 -12.04 -15.24 1.58
N SER A 129 -12.82 -14.40 0.91
CA SER A 129 -13.27 -14.62 -0.48
C SER A 129 -12.45 -13.82 -1.50
N ALA A 130 -11.56 -12.94 -1.01
CA ALA A 130 -10.74 -12.06 -1.80
C ALA A 130 -9.92 -12.85 -2.82
N LYS A 131 -9.84 -12.31 -4.04
CA LYS A 131 -9.03 -12.88 -5.11
C LYS A 131 -7.68 -12.17 -5.13
N LEU A 132 -6.61 -12.92 -5.45
CA LEU A 132 -5.27 -12.35 -5.60
C LEU A 132 -4.85 -12.39 -7.07
N VAL A 133 -4.32 -11.29 -7.57
CA VAL A 133 -3.64 -11.20 -8.86
C VAL A 133 -2.17 -10.86 -8.62
N HIS A 134 -1.27 -11.58 -9.26
CA HIS A 134 0.15 -11.28 -9.18
C HIS A 134 0.62 -10.42 -10.34
N GLY A 135 1.38 -9.37 -10.05
CA GLY A 135 1.96 -8.54 -11.09
C GLY A 135 2.68 -7.31 -10.57
N THR A 136 3.40 -6.65 -11.46
CA THR A 136 3.97 -5.33 -11.17
C THR A 136 2.90 -4.25 -11.32
N VAL A 137 2.89 -3.28 -10.40
CA VAL A 137 1.96 -2.15 -10.44
C VAL A 137 2.08 -1.30 -11.70
N TYR A 138 3.10 -1.50 -12.54
CA TYR A 138 3.23 -0.83 -13.84
C TYR A 138 2.35 -1.43 -14.94
N THR A 139 1.88 -2.67 -14.78
CA THR A 139 1.14 -3.42 -15.81
C THR A 139 -0.08 -4.12 -15.23
N VAL A 140 -0.88 -3.41 -14.43
CA VAL A 140 -2.14 -3.94 -13.89
C VAL A 140 -3.05 -4.36 -15.07
N PRO A 141 -3.50 -5.62 -15.14
CA PRO A 141 -4.24 -6.17 -16.28
C PRO A 141 -5.69 -5.67 -16.34
N GLU A 142 -6.18 -5.36 -17.55
CA GLU A 142 -7.56 -4.89 -17.75
C GLU A 142 -8.61 -5.98 -17.50
N GLU A 143 -8.19 -7.24 -17.59
CA GLU A 143 -8.97 -8.43 -17.36
C GLU A 143 -9.48 -8.54 -15.91
N ILE A 144 -8.89 -7.77 -14.97
CA ILE A 144 -9.47 -7.56 -13.64
C ILE A 144 -10.89 -6.97 -13.76
N GLY A 145 -11.16 -6.20 -14.80
CA GLY A 145 -12.41 -5.51 -15.00
C GLY A 145 -12.59 -4.34 -14.04
N GLN A 146 -13.66 -3.61 -14.25
CA GLN A 146 -13.91 -2.36 -13.55
C GLN A 146 -14.23 -2.56 -12.05
N VAL A 147 -13.68 -1.73 -11.18
CA VAL A 147 -13.86 -1.69 -9.72
C VAL A 147 -14.45 -0.34 -9.29
N ASP A 148 -15.01 -0.26 -8.10
CA ASP A 148 -15.51 1.00 -7.55
C ASP A 148 -14.38 1.80 -6.92
N VAL A 149 -13.50 1.12 -6.16
CA VAL A 149 -12.43 1.74 -5.39
C VAL A 149 -11.07 1.13 -5.73
N ALA A 150 -10.00 1.92 -5.72
CA ALA A 150 -8.63 1.41 -5.60
C ALA A 150 -7.93 1.96 -4.37
N THR A 151 -7.11 1.13 -3.72
CA THR A 151 -6.31 1.52 -2.55
C THR A 151 -4.81 1.39 -2.84
N PHE A 152 -4.04 2.38 -2.39
CA PHE A 152 -2.57 2.43 -2.42
C PHE A 152 -2.09 2.66 -0.99
N ALA A 153 -1.71 1.59 -0.30
CA ALA A 153 -1.42 1.61 1.13
C ALA A 153 0.09 1.51 1.39
N SER A 154 0.78 2.65 1.49
CA SER A 154 2.24 2.75 1.63
C SER A 154 2.98 2.02 0.50
N ILE A 155 2.60 2.31 -0.76
CA ILE A 155 3.21 1.66 -1.93
C ILE A 155 3.87 2.62 -2.91
N LEU A 156 3.35 3.85 -3.06
CA LEU A 156 3.82 4.75 -4.12
C LEU A 156 5.23 5.26 -3.84
N LEU A 157 5.63 5.35 -2.57
CA LEU A 157 7.01 5.65 -2.18
C LEU A 157 8.03 4.58 -2.60
N HIS A 158 7.59 3.34 -2.82
CA HIS A 158 8.45 2.18 -3.10
C HIS A 158 8.62 1.90 -4.59
N VAL A 159 8.02 2.71 -5.47
CA VAL A 159 8.06 2.49 -6.92
C VAL A 159 8.73 3.65 -7.63
N ARG A 160 9.56 3.36 -8.62
CA ARG A 160 10.27 4.33 -9.45
C ARG A 160 9.35 5.28 -10.19
N ASP A 161 8.20 4.80 -10.69
CA ASP A 161 7.22 5.62 -11.41
C ASP A 161 5.84 5.55 -10.74
N PRO A 162 5.61 6.32 -9.67
CA PRO A 162 4.34 6.33 -8.96
C PRO A 162 3.18 6.83 -9.83
N PHE A 163 3.46 7.69 -10.82
CA PHE A 163 2.41 8.18 -11.71
C PHE A 163 1.97 7.08 -12.68
N LEU A 164 2.87 6.28 -13.24
CA LEU A 164 2.52 5.12 -14.07
C LEU A 164 1.75 4.07 -13.26
N ALA A 165 2.14 3.82 -12.02
CA ALA A 165 1.42 2.91 -11.13
C ALA A 165 -0.05 3.35 -10.92
N LEU A 166 -0.29 4.64 -10.71
CA LEU A 166 -1.63 5.21 -10.65
C LEU A 166 -2.34 5.17 -12.02
N GLN A 167 -1.67 5.58 -13.10
CA GLN A 167 -2.26 5.63 -14.44
C GLN A 167 -2.79 4.27 -14.89
N THR A 168 -2.00 3.20 -14.65
CA THR A 168 -2.35 1.87 -15.12
C THR A 168 -3.51 1.27 -14.31
N SER A 169 -3.54 1.49 -13.01
CA SER A 169 -4.58 0.95 -12.13
C SER A 169 -5.89 1.74 -12.20
N LEU A 170 -5.81 3.07 -12.18
CA LEU A 170 -6.98 3.93 -12.03
C LEU A 170 -7.89 3.95 -13.26
N ARG A 171 -7.43 3.47 -14.43
CA ARG A 171 -8.32 3.27 -15.60
C ARG A 171 -9.45 2.26 -15.34
N LEU A 172 -9.30 1.40 -14.33
CA LEU A 172 -10.29 0.40 -13.93
C LEU A 172 -11.27 0.92 -12.87
N VAL A 173 -11.01 2.08 -12.27
CA VAL A 173 -11.70 2.57 -11.08
C VAL A 173 -12.81 3.51 -11.48
N ARG A 174 -14.03 3.32 -10.98
CA ARG A 174 -15.21 4.12 -11.34
C ARG A 174 -15.56 5.25 -10.38
N ASP A 175 -15.26 5.09 -9.09
CA ASP A 175 -15.76 5.99 -8.04
C ASP A 175 -14.60 6.67 -7.31
N MET A 176 -13.69 5.90 -6.70
CA MET A 176 -12.78 6.48 -5.71
C MET A 176 -11.38 5.87 -5.72
N VAL A 177 -10.37 6.69 -5.45
CA VAL A 177 -9.01 6.24 -5.11
C VAL A 177 -8.66 6.66 -3.68
N ILE A 178 -8.05 5.76 -2.93
CA ILE A 178 -7.55 6.02 -1.57
C ILE A 178 -6.04 5.79 -1.59
N VAL A 179 -5.26 6.79 -1.24
CA VAL A 179 -3.80 6.72 -1.18
C VAL A 179 -3.33 7.10 0.21
N THR A 180 -2.63 6.21 0.90
CA THR A 180 -2.08 6.45 2.23
C THR A 180 -0.57 6.25 2.19
N ASP A 181 0.20 7.22 2.69
CA ASP A 181 1.66 7.17 2.71
C ASP A 181 2.20 7.88 3.96
N VAL A 182 3.49 7.66 4.24
CA VAL A 182 4.22 8.29 5.34
C VAL A 182 4.43 9.78 5.07
N TYR A 183 4.18 10.61 6.09
CA TYR A 183 4.45 12.04 6.00
C TYR A 183 5.98 12.30 6.05
N PRO A 184 6.56 13.13 5.16
CA PRO A 184 8.01 13.32 5.08
C PRO A 184 8.60 13.93 6.37
N ALA A 185 9.54 13.20 6.98
CA ALA A 185 10.18 13.63 8.22
C ALA A 185 11.00 14.93 8.14
N SER A 186 11.59 15.24 6.98
CA SER A 186 12.36 16.49 6.80
C SER A 186 11.48 17.75 6.76
N GLU A 187 10.15 17.59 6.74
CA GLU A 187 9.19 18.68 6.85
C GLU A 187 8.63 18.82 8.28
N TYR A 188 9.12 18.02 9.24
CA TYR A 188 8.78 18.17 10.67
C TYR A 188 9.09 19.57 11.21
N HIS A 189 9.97 20.35 10.57
CA HIS A 189 10.27 21.73 10.99
C HIS A 189 9.10 22.71 10.80
N LEU A 190 8.11 22.38 9.96
CA LEU A 190 6.84 23.14 9.85
C LEU A 190 5.77 22.63 10.84
N VAL A 191 6.07 21.52 11.51
CA VAL A 191 5.16 20.66 12.28
C VAL A 191 5.86 20.36 13.63
N GLY A 192 6.59 21.35 14.15
CA GLY A 192 7.62 21.20 15.20
C GLY A 192 7.11 20.73 16.56
N ASP A 193 5.79 20.75 16.77
CA ASP A 193 5.17 20.39 18.04
C ASP A 193 4.50 19.01 18.04
N PHE A 194 4.51 18.26 16.93
CA PHE A 194 3.67 17.05 16.79
C PHE A 194 4.38 15.72 17.04
N VAL A 195 5.70 15.73 17.23
CA VAL A 195 6.49 14.52 17.49
C VAL A 195 6.26 14.00 18.93
N ASP A 196 5.89 14.89 19.86
CA ASP A 196 5.68 14.59 21.29
C ASP A 196 4.25 14.88 21.79
N ALA A 197 3.33 15.32 20.91
CA ALA A 197 1.96 15.69 21.30
C ALA A 197 1.04 14.46 21.43
N PRO A 198 0.30 14.29 22.55
CA PRO A 198 -0.76 13.27 22.64
C PRO A 198 -1.85 13.49 21.57
N ASP A 199 -2.61 12.45 21.22
CA ASP A 199 -3.61 12.46 20.12
C ASP A 199 -4.59 13.64 20.14
N SER A 200 -4.82 14.24 21.32
CA SER A 200 -5.70 15.40 21.52
C SER A 200 -5.13 16.74 21.04
N GLU A 201 -3.85 16.81 20.68
CA GLU A 201 -3.14 18.07 20.45
C GLU A 201 -2.65 18.27 19.01
N VAL A 202 -2.84 17.29 18.12
CA VAL A 202 -2.61 17.46 16.67
C VAL A 202 -3.89 18.01 16.04
N PRO A 203 -3.92 19.26 15.53
CA PRO A 203 -5.06 19.77 14.77
C PRO A 203 -5.34 18.81 13.62
N THR A 204 -6.51 18.19 13.66
CA THR A 204 -7.05 17.43 12.55
C THR A 204 -8.32 18.17 12.12
N PRO A 205 -8.36 18.79 10.93
CA PRO A 205 -7.30 18.83 9.92
C PRO A 205 -6.11 19.74 10.32
N LEU A 206 -4.94 19.46 9.76
CA LEU A 206 -3.80 20.37 9.85
C LEU A 206 -4.18 21.74 9.22
N PRO A 207 -3.63 22.86 9.70
CA PRO A 207 -3.91 24.16 9.12
C PRO A 207 -3.54 24.19 7.62
N PRO A 208 -4.26 24.94 6.75
CA PRO A 208 -3.99 25.02 5.31
C PRO A 208 -2.53 25.27 4.94
N GLU A 209 -1.81 26.01 5.79
CA GLU A 209 -0.39 26.35 5.63
C GLU A 209 0.54 25.13 5.78
N ALA A 210 0.10 24.10 6.49
CA ALA A 210 0.80 22.82 6.66
C ALA A 210 0.53 21.83 5.51
N HIS A 211 -0.40 22.11 4.59
CA HIS A 211 -0.61 21.27 3.40
C HIS A 211 0.59 21.31 2.44
N GLY A 212 1.55 22.21 2.67
CA GLY A 212 2.82 22.26 1.95
C GLY A 212 2.66 22.54 0.46
N GLN A 213 3.78 22.68 -0.23
CA GLN A 213 3.76 22.65 -1.69
C GLN A 213 3.80 21.20 -2.18
N PRO A 214 3.18 20.88 -3.32
CA PRO A 214 3.37 19.59 -3.98
C PRO A 214 4.86 19.38 -4.28
N LYS A 215 5.41 18.34 -3.66
CA LYS A 215 6.82 17.99 -3.68
C LYS A 215 6.96 16.47 -3.63
N ALA A 216 7.69 15.95 -4.60
CA ALA A 216 8.21 14.59 -4.61
C ALA A 216 9.74 14.66 -4.45
N THR A 217 10.24 14.17 -3.33
CA THR A 217 11.67 14.15 -3.03
C THR A 217 12.24 12.80 -3.42
N PHE A 218 13.22 12.79 -4.32
CA PHE A 218 14.03 11.60 -4.59
C PHE A 218 14.88 11.29 -3.36
N LEU A 219 14.57 10.18 -2.68
CA LEU A 219 15.23 9.80 -1.44
C LEU A 219 16.62 9.19 -1.62
N PRO A 220 16.86 8.32 -2.61
CA PRO A 220 18.13 7.62 -2.69
C PRO A 220 19.32 8.58 -2.79
N GLN A 221 20.29 8.38 -1.90
CA GLN A 221 21.52 9.17 -1.89
C GLN A 221 22.67 8.29 -2.38
N TYR A 222 23.41 8.71 -3.40
CA TYR A 222 24.50 7.89 -3.93
C TYR A 222 25.63 7.64 -2.90
N TRP A 223 25.68 8.43 -1.83
CA TRP A 223 26.65 8.29 -0.73
C TRP A 223 26.10 7.49 0.46
N ASP A 224 24.80 7.20 0.51
CA ASP A 224 24.15 6.46 1.58
C ASP A 224 23.08 5.51 1.00
N HIS A 225 23.41 4.23 0.99
CA HIS A 225 22.57 3.18 0.39
C HIS A 225 21.44 2.70 1.33
N ALA A 226 21.15 3.42 2.44
CA ALA A 226 20.13 3.05 3.41
C ALA A 226 18.71 2.90 2.80
N TYR A 227 18.39 3.68 1.77
CA TYR A 227 17.08 3.64 1.08
C TYR A 227 17.13 2.75 -0.17
N GLY A 228 17.46 1.47 0.01
CA GLY A 228 17.61 0.50 -1.10
C GLY A 228 16.30 0.11 -1.81
N ASP A 229 15.16 0.37 -1.18
CA ASP A 229 13.83 -0.04 -1.62
C ASP A 229 12.78 1.09 -1.49
N THR A 230 13.20 2.33 -1.25
CA THR A 230 12.31 3.50 -1.19
C THR A 230 12.83 4.61 -2.10
N TRP A 231 12.01 5.03 -3.06
CA TRP A 231 12.37 5.99 -4.10
C TRP A 231 11.99 7.41 -3.71
N TRP A 232 10.83 7.59 -3.06
CA TRP A 232 10.21 8.90 -2.90
C TRP A 232 9.77 9.19 -1.48
N HIS A 233 9.82 10.46 -1.12
CA HIS A 233 8.90 11.03 -0.14
C HIS A 233 8.00 12.01 -0.88
N MET A 234 6.69 11.80 -0.81
CA MET A 234 5.70 12.63 -1.52
C MET A 234 4.78 13.32 -0.53
N SER A 235 4.56 14.61 -0.72
CA SER A 235 3.53 15.34 0.02
C SER A 235 2.12 14.95 -0.45
N PRO A 236 1.09 15.02 0.41
CA PRO A 236 -0.29 14.74 0.03
C PRO A 236 -0.77 15.61 -1.15
N GLU A 237 -0.29 16.85 -1.27
CA GLU A 237 -0.61 17.73 -2.40
C GLU A 237 -0.04 17.22 -3.73
N THR A 238 1.06 16.46 -3.72
CA THR A 238 1.57 15.76 -4.92
C THR A 238 0.58 14.70 -5.37
N ILE A 239 0.11 13.88 -4.42
CA ILE A 239 -0.86 12.82 -4.68
C ILE A 239 -2.16 13.40 -5.22
N ARG A 240 -2.68 14.47 -4.62
CA ARG A 240 -3.87 15.20 -5.12
C ARG A 240 -3.73 15.61 -6.59
N ARG A 241 -2.57 16.17 -6.97
CA ARG A 241 -2.32 16.55 -8.36
C ARG A 241 -2.25 15.34 -9.28
N TYR A 242 -1.59 14.25 -8.86
CA TYR A 242 -1.50 13.03 -9.65
C TYR A 242 -2.87 12.43 -9.94
N VAL A 243 -3.68 12.23 -8.90
CA VAL A 243 -5.02 11.64 -9.07
C VAL A 243 -5.96 12.60 -9.80
N GLY A 244 -5.83 13.92 -9.60
CA GLY A 244 -6.57 14.93 -10.34
C GLY A 244 -6.31 14.91 -11.84
N VAL A 245 -5.04 14.73 -12.27
CA VAL A 245 -4.70 14.53 -13.69
C VAL A 245 -5.37 13.28 -14.27
N LEU A 246 -5.57 12.25 -13.45
CA LEU A 246 -6.20 10.99 -13.82
C LEU A 246 -7.74 10.98 -13.68
N GLY A 247 -8.34 12.15 -13.44
CA GLY A 247 -9.79 12.35 -13.41
C GLY A 247 -10.44 12.25 -12.03
N PHE A 248 -9.65 12.28 -10.96
CA PHE A 248 -10.13 12.28 -9.57
C PHE A 248 -9.95 13.68 -8.94
N GLU A 249 -10.73 14.65 -9.42
CA GLU A 249 -10.43 16.07 -9.20
C GLU A 249 -10.94 16.59 -7.85
N ASN A 250 -11.96 15.96 -7.28
CA ASN A 250 -12.43 16.26 -5.92
C ASN A 250 -11.67 15.38 -4.92
N THR A 251 -10.93 15.98 -4.00
CA THR A 251 -10.02 15.25 -3.10
C THR A 251 -10.06 15.77 -1.67
N GLU A 252 -9.94 14.85 -0.72
CA GLU A 252 -9.84 15.11 0.71
C GLU A 252 -8.48 14.61 1.24
N ILE A 253 -7.91 15.30 2.24
CA ILE A 253 -6.71 14.84 2.94
C ILE A 253 -7.04 14.71 4.42
N THR A 254 -6.70 13.56 5.00
CA THR A 254 -6.72 13.34 6.45
C THR A 254 -5.33 12.94 6.93
N TYR A 255 -5.07 13.17 8.22
CA TYR A 255 -3.83 12.82 8.88
C TYR A 255 -4.14 11.93 10.09
N HIS A 256 -3.28 10.96 10.33
CA HIS A 256 -3.41 9.99 11.41
C HIS A 256 -2.05 9.38 11.73
N HIS A 257 -1.98 8.56 12.78
CA HIS A 257 -0.73 7.92 13.20
C HIS A 257 -0.89 6.40 13.17
N ALA A 258 0.22 5.72 12.88
CA ALA A 258 0.35 4.30 13.12
C ALA A 258 1.70 3.99 13.77
N TYR A 259 1.91 2.76 14.21
CA TYR A 259 3.20 2.33 14.75
C TYR A 259 4.00 1.59 13.69
N ALA A 260 5.24 2.01 13.47
CA ALA A 260 6.22 1.33 12.63
C ALA A 260 7.46 1.00 13.47
N GLY A 261 7.78 -0.27 13.66
CA GLY A 261 8.90 -0.71 14.51
C GLY A 261 8.84 -0.16 15.95
N GLY A 262 7.62 -0.03 16.51
CA GLY A 262 7.37 0.54 17.84
C GLY A 262 7.45 2.07 17.91
N ARG A 263 7.71 2.75 16.80
CA ARG A 263 7.71 4.22 16.72
C ARG A 263 6.40 4.71 16.12
N ARG A 264 5.78 5.68 16.81
CA ARG A 264 4.61 6.40 16.27
C ARG A 264 5.05 7.20 15.05
N THR A 265 4.36 6.98 13.93
CA THR A 265 4.69 7.54 12.62
C THR A 265 3.49 8.28 12.07
N LEU A 266 3.69 9.53 11.64
CA LEU A 266 2.65 10.36 11.03
C LEU A 266 2.42 9.91 9.59
N LEU A 267 1.15 9.71 9.25
CA LEU A 267 0.66 9.30 7.95
C LEU A 267 -0.33 10.35 7.43
N TYR A 268 -0.49 10.38 6.11
CA TYR A 268 -1.62 11.06 5.47
C TYR A 268 -2.41 10.07 4.63
N THR A 269 -3.70 10.34 4.45
CA THR A 269 -4.55 9.67 3.46
C THR A 269 -5.18 10.70 2.54
N VAL A 270 -5.03 10.51 1.24
CA VAL A 270 -5.74 11.24 0.19
C VAL A 270 -6.86 10.37 -0.36
N VAL A 271 -8.09 10.86 -0.27
CA VAL A 271 -9.25 10.27 -0.95
C VAL A 271 -9.56 11.13 -2.16
N GLY A 272 -9.57 10.56 -3.36
CA GLY A 272 -9.95 11.23 -4.59
C GLY A 272 -11.21 10.62 -5.20
N HIS A 273 -12.12 11.45 -5.69
CA HIS A 273 -13.38 11.02 -6.31
C HIS A 273 -13.36 11.27 -7.81
N ARG A 274 -13.76 10.27 -8.59
CA ARG A 274 -13.85 10.35 -10.03
C ARG A 274 -14.89 11.38 -10.44
N THR A 275 -14.47 12.27 -11.33
CA THR A 275 -15.29 13.35 -11.89
C THR A 275 -15.27 13.35 -13.43
N ARG A 276 -14.40 12.54 -14.05
CA ARG A 276 -14.29 12.32 -15.50
C ARG A 276 -14.03 10.86 -15.87
#